data_AF-C3Z9W3-F1
#
_entry.id   AF-C3Z9W3-F1
#
_cell.length_a   1.000
_cell.length_b   1.000
_cell.length_c   1.000
_cell.angle_alpha   90.00
_cell.angle_beta   90.00
_cell.angle_gamma   90.00
#
_symmetry.space_group_name_H-M   'P 1'
#
loop_
_entity.id
_entity.type
_entity.pdbx_description
1 polymer ?
#
loop_
_entity_poly.entity_id
_entity_poly.type
_entity_poly.pdbx_seq_one_letter_code
_entity_poly.pdbx_strand_id
1 'polypeptide(L)'
;VKQARLERERERQQREEEMEAMQRAKEAEYYKEWEQQEDNFHLHQAKLRSKIRIQDGRAKPIDLLAKYISAEDDDIAVEMHEPYTFLTGLTITDLEDLVEDIKVYMELEQGKNADFWKDMTVIAEDELSKLKKLQQTQRGESGVDRREGINASVTTDVVSIFHGKTFGQLVALQQQIMKRIKSGDAVDIGYWESLLQQLKAHMARAR
;
A
#
# COMPACT_ATOMS: atom_id res chain seq x y z
N VAL A 1 -62.60 -27.27 -6.64
CA VAL A 1 -62.50 -25.91 -7.23
C VAL A 1 -61.57 -24.98 -6.43
N LYS A 2 -61.74 -24.84 -5.11
CA LYS A 2 -60.92 -23.93 -4.28
C LYS A 2 -59.42 -24.32 -4.20
N GLN A 3 -59.12 -25.61 -4.05
CA GLN A 3 -57.75 -26.17 -4.00
C GLN A 3 -56.98 -25.94 -5.32
N ALA A 4 -57.56 -26.32 -6.46
CA ALA A 4 -56.96 -26.12 -7.79
C ALA A 4 -56.79 -24.65 -8.23
N ARG A 5 -57.38 -23.70 -7.49
CA ARG A 5 -57.17 -22.27 -7.71
C ARG A 5 -55.97 -21.78 -6.89
N LEU A 6 -55.89 -22.20 -5.63
CA LEU A 6 -54.75 -21.95 -4.72
C LEU A 6 -53.43 -22.52 -5.27
N GLU A 7 -53.47 -23.70 -5.88
CA GLU A 7 -52.30 -24.36 -6.46
C GLU A 7 -51.77 -23.60 -7.70
N ARG A 8 -52.67 -23.15 -8.58
CA ARG A 8 -52.31 -22.29 -9.72
C ARG A 8 -51.77 -20.93 -9.30
N GLU A 9 -52.28 -20.38 -8.20
CA GLU A 9 -51.83 -19.10 -7.66
C GLU A 9 -50.42 -19.22 -7.07
N ARG A 10 -50.11 -20.30 -6.34
CA ARG A 10 -48.74 -20.64 -5.91
C ARG A 10 -47.80 -20.88 -7.07
N GLU A 11 -48.21 -21.65 -8.07
CA GLU A 11 -47.36 -21.97 -9.22
C GLU A 11 -47.05 -20.69 -10.03
N ARG A 12 -48.03 -19.80 -10.17
CA ARG A 12 -47.81 -18.48 -10.78
C ARG A 12 -46.85 -17.63 -9.94
N GLN A 13 -47.04 -17.60 -8.62
CA GLN A 13 -46.18 -16.84 -7.72
C GLN A 13 -44.74 -17.35 -7.72
N GLN A 14 -44.53 -18.67 -7.72
CA GLN A 14 -43.20 -19.29 -7.82
C GLN A 14 -42.52 -18.95 -9.15
N ARG A 15 -43.25 -19.00 -10.28
CA ARG A 15 -42.69 -18.59 -11.58
C ARG A 15 -42.36 -17.10 -11.62
N GLU A 16 -43.19 -16.25 -11.01
CA GLU A 16 -42.91 -14.81 -10.89
C GLU A 16 -41.65 -14.56 -10.05
N GLU A 17 -41.51 -15.24 -8.91
CA GLU A 17 -40.32 -15.18 -8.04
C GLU A 17 -39.05 -15.69 -8.74
N GLU A 18 -39.13 -16.80 -9.49
CA GLU A 18 -38.01 -17.35 -10.27
C GLU A 18 -37.59 -16.41 -11.40
N MET A 19 -38.55 -15.80 -12.10
CA MET A 19 -38.29 -14.81 -13.14
C MET A 19 -37.64 -13.55 -12.58
N GLU A 20 -38.12 -13.06 -11.43
CA GLU A 20 -37.54 -11.91 -10.75
C GLU A 20 -36.12 -12.21 -10.23
N ALA A 21 -35.90 -13.41 -9.67
CA ALA A 21 -34.59 -13.85 -9.25
C ALA A 21 -33.62 -13.98 -10.44
N MET A 22 -34.07 -14.53 -11.56
CA MET A 22 -33.27 -14.62 -12.78
C MET A 22 -32.94 -13.23 -13.34
N GLN A 23 -33.89 -12.30 -13.31
CA GLN A 23 -33.66 -10.94 -13.79
C GLN A 23 -32.68 -10.18 -12.90
N ARG A 24 -32.81 -10.29 -11.58
CA ARG A 24 -31.85 -9.73 -10.61
C ARG A 24 -30.45 -10.33 -10.79
N ALA A 25 -30.34 -11.63 -11.06
CA ALA A 25 -29.06 -12.28 -11.33
C ALA A 25 -28.41 -11.73 -12.61
N LYS A 26 -29.17 -11.57 -13.70
CA LYS A 26 -28.68 -10.96 -14.95
C LYS A 26 -28.25 -9.49 -14.76
N GLU A 27 -29.02 -8.71 -14.01
CA GLU A 27 -28.68 -7.33 -13.69
C GLU A 27 -27.40 -7.24 -12.85
N ALA A 28 -27.22 -8.16 -11.89
CA ALA A 28 -26.00 -8.24 -11.09
C ALA A 28 -24.77 -8.63 -11.92
N GLU A 29 -24.91 -9.58 -12.86
CA GLU A 29 -23.84 -9.94 -13.79
C GLU A 29 -23.45 -8.77 -14.70
N TYR A 30 -24.45 -8.10 -15.29
CA TYR A 30 -24.21 -6.93 -16.14
C TYR A 30 -23.53 -5.80 -15.38
N TYR A 31 -23.97 -5.52 -14.13
CA TYR A 31 -23.35 -4.51 -13.29
C TYR A 31 -21.88 -4.83 -12.99
N LYS A 32 -21.58 -6.10 -12.69
CA LYS A 32 -20.22 -6.58 -12.43
C LYS A 32 -19.31 -6.47 -13.66
N GLU A 33 -19.83 -6.78 -14.85
CA GLU A 33 -19.07 -6.61 -16.10
C GLU A 33 -18.80 -5.13 -16.40
N TRP A 34 -19.78 -4.26 -16.15
CA TRP A 34 -19.65 -2.82 -16.33
C TRP A 34 -18.61 -2.21 -15.37
N GLU A 35 -18.65 -2.59 -14.09
CA GLU A 35 -17.66 -2.19 -13.08
C GLU A 35 -16.23 -2.58 -13.50
N GLN A 36 -16.05 -3.81 -13.98
CA GLN A 36 -14.74 -4.25 -14.50
C GLN A 36 -14.27 -3.46 -15.73
N GLN A 37 -15.18 -3.08 -16.62
CA GLN A 37 -14.84 -2.24 -17.78
C GLN A 37 -14.43 -0.82 -17.35
N GLU A 38 -15.11 -0.26 -16.35
CA GLU A 38 -14.79 1.04 -15.76
C GLU A 38 -13.41 1.02 -15.09
N ASP A 39 -13.11 0.02 -14.26
CA ASP A 39 -11.80 -0.14 -13.62
C ASP A 39 -10.66 -0.24 -14.65
N ASN A 40 -10.85 -1.04 -15.70
CA ASN A 40 -9.88 -1.17 -16.78
C ASN A 40 -9.64 0.16 -17.52
N PHE A 41 -10.70 0.93 -17.74
CA PHE A 41 -10.59 2.26 -18.34
C PHE A 41 -9.81 3.22 -17.43
N HIS A 42 -10.09 3.23 -16.12
CA HIS A 42 -9.35 4.05 -15.15
C HIS A 42 -7.87 3.69 -15.11
N LEU A 43 -7.52 2.40 -15.10
CA LEU A 43 -6.13 1.94 -15.16
C LEU A 43 -5.44 2.40 -16.45
N HIS A 44 -6.11 2.27 -17.60
CA HIS A 44 -5.54 2.71 -18.87
C HIS A 44 -5.31 4.23 -18.89
N GLN A 45 -6.26 5.02 -18.38
CA GLN A 45 -6.12 6.47 -18.24
C GLN A 45 -4.98 6.85 -17.29
N ALA A 46 -4.84 6.16 -16.15
CA ALA A 46 -3.75 6.38 -15.20
C ALA A 46 -2.38 6.15 -15.86
N LYS A 47 -2.22 5.03 -16.58
CA LYS A 47 -1.00 4.70 -17.34
C LYS A 47 -0.71 5.72 -18.45
N LEU A 48 -1.72 6.15 -19.19
CA LEU A 48 -1.55 7.15 -20.25
C LEU A 48 -1.11 8.51 -19.68
N ARG A 49 -1.76 8.98 -18.61
CA ARG A 49 -1.37 10.21 -17.90
C ARG A 49 0.05 10.13 -17.37
N SER A 50 0.43 8.98 -16.83
CA SER A 50 1.78 8.70 -16.34
C SER A 50 2.82 8.84 -17.46
N LYS A 51 2.57 8.18 -18.60
CA LYS A 51 3.43 8.27 -19.79
C LYS A 51 3.65 9.70 -20.26
N ILE A 52 2.58 10.50 -20.34
CA ILE A 52 2.66 11.92 -20.74
C ILE A 52 3.52 12.72 -19.74
N ARG A 53 3.30 12.55 -18.43
CA ARG A 53 4.07 13.27 -17.40
C ARG A 53 5.56 12.95 -17.45
N ILE A 54 5.92 11.70 -17.71
CA ILE A 54 7.31 11.26 -17.89
C ILE A 54 7.93 11.92 -19.13
N GLN A 55 7.22 11.92 -20.26
CA GLN A 55 7.70 12.53 -21.51
C GLN A 55 7.91 14.04 -21.37
N ASP A 56 7.06 14.71 -20.60
CA ASP A 56 7.13 16.16 -20.36
C ASP A 56 8.14 16.55 -19.25
N GLY A 57 8.90 15.60 -18.69
CA GLY A 57 9.90 15.88 -17.64
C GLY A 57 9.30 16.28 -16.29
N ARG A 58 8.02 15.96 -16.06
CA ARG A 58 7.24 16.32 -14.87
C ARG A 58 6.64 15.07 -14.22
N ALA A 59 7.43 14.00 -14.21
CA ALA A 59 7.06 12.72 -13.63
C ALA A 59 6.80 12.88 -12.13
N LYS A 60 5.70 12.30 -11.64
CA LYS A 60 5.49 12.09 -10.22
C LYS A 60 6.23 10.83 -9.76
N PRO A 61 6.48 10.66 -8.44
CA PRO A 61 7.10 9.45 -7.91
C PRO A 61 6.36 8.16 -8.31
N ILE A 62 5.03 8.17 -8.30
CA ILE A 62 4.22 7.02 -8.75
C ILE A 62 4.49 6.65 -10.22
N ASP A 63 4.75 7.64 -11.07
CA ASP A 63 4.97 7.43 -12.50
C ASP A 63 6.30 6.68 -12.72
N LEU A 64 7.33 7.04 -11.96
CA LEU A 64 8.65 6.40 -12.00
C LEU A 64 8.58 4.97 -11.46
N LEU A 65 7.86 4.74 -10.36
CA LEU A 65 7.67 3.41 -9.78
C LEU A 65 6.85 2.49 -10.70
N ALA A 66 5.74 2.98 -11.24
CA ALA A 66 4.91 2.22 -12.17
C ALA A 66 5.69 1.88 -13.45
N LYS A 67 6.51 2.82 -13.95
CA LYS A 67 7.41 2.56 -15.08
C LYS A 67 8.46 1.51 -14.74
N TYR A 68 9.07 1.56 -13.55
CA TYR A 68 10.08 0.59 -13.12
C TYR A 68 9.58 -0.85 -13.19
N ILE A 69 8.40 -1.13 -12.63
CA ILE A 69 7.83 -2.49 -12.64
C ILE A 69 7.17 -2.88 -13.97
N SER A 70 6.82 -1.90 -14.80
CA SER A 70 6.30 -2.15 -16.16
C SER A 70 7.41 -2.37 -17.18
N ALA A 71 8.66 -2.03 -16.86
CA ALA A 71 9.80 -2.08 -17.77
C ALA A 71 10.35 -3.50 -18.01
N GLU A 72 9.73 -4.55 -17.46
CA GLU A 72 10.05 -5.93 -17.86
C GLU A 72 9.73 -6.21 -19.35
N ASP A 73 8.94 -5.35 -20.02
CA ASP A 73 8.54 -5.50 -21.43
C ASP A 73 9.18 -4.50 -22.42
N ASP A 74 9.91 -3.48 -21.97
CA ASP A 74 10.49 -2.44 -22.86
C ASP A 74 12.02 -2.39 -22.73
N ASP A 75 12.75 -2.61 -23.84
CA ASP A 75 14.21 -2.48 -24.06
C ASP A 75 14.77 -1.06 -23.78
N ILE A 76 14.03 -0.22 -23.05
CA ILE A 76 14.41 1.14 -22.70
C ILE A 76 15.26 1.06 -21.45
N ALA A 77 16.56 1.33 -21.60
CA ALA A 77 17.51 1.58 -20.53
C ALA A 77 17.02 2.75 -19.65
N VAL A 78 16.11 2.47 -18.73
CA VAL A 78 15.89 3.32 -17.55
C VAL A 78 17.22 3.29 -16.81
N GLU A 79 17.83 4.45 -16.58
CA GLU A 79 18.95 4.55 -15.64
C GLU A 79 18.53 3.78 -14.38
N MET A 80 19.21 2.66 -14.11
CA MET A 80 18.86 1.63 -13.13
C MET A 80 18.96 2.19 -11.72
N HIS A 81 18.07 3.11 -11.39
CA HIS A 81 17.89 3.61 -10.05
C HIS A 81 17.05 2.59 -9.29
N GLU A 82 17.55 2.20 -8.12
CA GLU A 82 16.79 1.33 -7.23
C GLU A 82 15.47 2.05 -6.86
N PRO A 83 14.31 1.37 -6.84
CA PRO A 83 12.99 2.00 -6.74
C PRO A 83 12.84 2.96 -5.57
N TYR A 84 13.44 2.62 -4.43
CA TYR A 84 13.38 3.43 -3.22
C TYR A 84 14.09 4.79 -3.36
N THR A 85 15.00 4.93 -4.33
CA THR A 85 15.71 6.21 -4.56
C THR A 85 14.75 7.29 -5.06
N PHE A 86 13.66 6.93 -5.74
CA PHE A 86 12.62 7.87 -6.21
C PHE A 86 11.84 8.50 -5.05
N LEU A 87 11.95 7.95 -3.84
CA LEU A 87 11.32 8.48 -2.63
C LEU A 87 12.25 9.45 -1.87
N THR A 88 13.52 9.56 -2.27
CA THR A 88 14.50 10.41 -1.59
C THR A 88 14.27 11.87 -1.92
N GLY A 89 14.17 12.72 -0.90
CA GLY A 89 14.02 14.17 -1.07
C GLY A 89 12.60 14.64 -1.39
N LEU A 90 11.60 13.75 -1.33
CA LEU A 90 10.19 14.11 -1.46
C LEU A 90 9.71 14.91 -0.24
N THR A 91 8.73 15.78 -0.45
CA THR A 91 8.07 16.50 0.65
C THR A 91 7.08 15.60 1.37
N ILE A 92 6.61 16.04 2.56
CA ILE A 92 5.55 15.36 3.32
C ILE A 92 4.31 15.17 2.43
N THR A 93 3.90 16.20 1.69
CA THR A 93 2.74 16.15 0.81
C THR A 93 2.95 15.19 -0.36
N ASP A 94 4.13 15.18 -0.97
CA ASP A 94 4.43 14.25 -2.07
C ASP A 94 4.38 12.78 -1.61
N LEU A 95 4.83 12.50 -0.39
CA LEU A 95 4.79 11.16 0.20
C LEU A 95 3.37 10.74 0.60
N GLU A 96 2.56 11.66 1.11
CA GLU A 96 1.14 11.41 1.40
C GLU A 96 0.36 11.11 0.12
N ASP A 97 0.54 11.92 -0.92
CA ASP A 97 -0.01 11.69 -2.25
C ASP A 97 0.45 10.35 -2.82
N LEU A 98 1.74 10.01 -2.68
CA LEU A 98 2.29 8.76 -3.17
C LEU A 98 1.65 7.54 -2.50
N VAL A 99 1.41 7.58 -1.19
CA VAL A 99 0.76 6.46 -0.46
C VAL A 99 -0.66 6.23 -0.98
N GLU A 100 -1.43 7.29 -1.24
CA GLU A 100 -2.76 7.15 -1.83
C GLU A 100 -2.71 6.67 -3.29
N ASP A 101 -1.78 7.21 -4.08
CA ASP A 101 -1.57 6.78 -5.47
C ASP A 101 -1.21 5.27 -5.55
N ILE A 102 -0.37 4.76 -4.62
CA ILE A 102 -0.02 3.32 -4.56
C ILE A 102 -1.25 2.45 -4.29
N LYS A 103 -2.18 2.88 -3.41
CA LYS A 103 -3.41 2.10 -3.14
C LYS A 103 -4.25 1.91 -4.39
N VAL A 104 -4.38 2.96 -5.20
CA VAL A 104 -5.10 2.89 -6.49
C VAL A 104 -4.45 1.87 -7.42
N TYR A 105 -3.12 1.84 -7.52
CA TYR A 105 -2.43 0.83 -8.33
C TYR A 105 -2.60 -0.59 -7.77
N MET A 106 -2.60 -0.77 -6.44
CA MET A 106 -2.83 -2.07 -5.82
C MET A 106 -4.23 -2.63 -6.12
N GLU A 107 -5.26 -1.76 -6.14
CA GLU A 107 -6.63 -2.12 -6.50
C GLU A 107 -6.73 -2.48 -7.99
N LEU A 108 -6.19 -1.62 -8.86
CA LEU A 108 -6.32 -1.77 -10.30
C LEU A 108 -5.48 -2.92 -10.90
N GLU A 109 -4.31 -3.23 -10.33
CA GLU A 109 -3.44 -4.31 -10.83
C GLU A 109 -3.84 -5.70 -10.33
N GLN A 110 -4.95 -5.83 -9.59
CA GLN A 110 -5.48 -7.10 -9.07
C GLN A 110 -4.42 -7.96 -8.37
N GLY A 111 -3.45 -7.31 -7.72
CA GLY A 111 -2.40 -7.96 -6.96
C GLY A 111 -1.20 -8.49 -7.75
N LYS A 112 -1.09 -8.25 -9.07
CA LYS A 112 0.06 -8.70 -9.89
C LYS A 112 1.41 -8.31 -9.28
N ASN A 113 1.54 -7.05 -8.84
CA ASN A 113 2.76 -6.49 -8.24
C ASN A 113 2.58 -6.15 -6.75
N ALA A 114 1.70 -6.87 -6.05
CA ALA A 114 1.28 -6.51 -4.69
C ALA A 114 2.44 -6.36 -3.70
N ASP A 115 3.45 -7.23 -3.78
CA ASP A 115 4.56 -7.20 -2.83
C ASP A 115 5.49 -6.01 -3.08
N PHE A 116 5.75 -5.67 -4.34
CA PHE A 116 6.47 -4.44 -4.69
C PHE A 116 5.77 -3.20 -4.16
N TRP A 117 4.45 -3.09 -4.38
CA TRP A 117 3.69 -1.95 -3.91
C TRP A 117 3.67 -1.84 -2.39
N LYS A 118 3.52 -2.97 -1.67
CA LYS A 118 3.64 -2.99 -0.20
C LYS A 118 5.01 -2.53 0.28
N ASP A 119 6.09 -2.99 -0.36
CA ASP A 119 7.44 -2.59 -0.01
C ASP A 119 7.64 -1.07 -0.24
N MET A 120 7.13 -0.53 -1.35
CA MET A 120 7.16 0.93 -1.61
C MET A 120 6.32 1.73 -0.61
N THR A 121 5.14 1.25 -0.21
CA THR A 121 4.34 1.88 0.84
C THR A 121 5.10 1.93 2.16
N VAL A 122 5.72 0.82 2.58
CA VAL A 122 6.49 0.75 3.83
C VAL A 122 7.64 1.76 3.83
N ILE A 123 8.33 1.91 2.71
CA ILE A 123 9.45 2.86 2.59
C ILE A 123 8.92 4.31 2.60
N ALA A 124 7.82 4.60 1.91
CA ALA A 124 7.20 5.92 1.89
C ALA A 124 6.72 6.34 3.29
N GLU A 125 6.07 5.44 4.03
CA GLU A 125 5.59 5.69 5.39
C GLU A 125 6.74 5.91 6.39
N ASP A 126 7.85 5.17 6.25
CA ASP A 126 9.06 5.37 7.05
C ASP A 126 9.68 6.75 6.80
N GLU A 127 9.81 7.16 5.54
CA GLU A 127 10.35 8.47 5.19
C GLU A 127 9.43 9.61 5.66
N LEU A 128 8.11 9.46 5.47
CA LEU A 128 7.09 10.39 5.96
C LEU A 128 7.17 10.57 7.47
N SER A 129 7.34 9.47 8.20
CA SER A 129 7.45 9.50 9.67
C SER A 129 8.71 10.23 10.14
N LYS A 130 9.84 10.05 9.44
CA LYS A 130 11.09 10.78 9.74
C LYS A 130 10.92 12.27 9.50
N LEU A 131 10.33 12.67 8.37
CA LEU A 131 10.10 14.08 8.05
C LEU A 131 9.15 14.75 9.04
N LYS A 132 8.06 14.07 9.45
CA LYS A 132 7.13 14.57 10.47
C LYS A 132 7.82 14.77 11.83
N LYS A 133 8.64 13.80 12.28
CA LYS A 133 9.43 13.92 13.52
C LYS A 133 10.44 15.07 13.46
N LEU A 134 11.10 15.26 12.31
CA LEU A 134 12.03 16.37 12.09
C LEU A 134 11.31 17.72 12.15
N GLN A 135 10.14 17.84 11.51
CA GLN A 135 9.34 19.07 11.51
C GLN A 135 8.86 19.45 12.92
N GLN A 136 8.41 18.46 13.71
CA GLN A 136 8.00 18.68 15.11
C GLN A 136 9.19 19.15 15.97
N THR A 137 10.37 18.57 15.77
CA THR A 137 11.59 18.96 16.48
C THR A 137 12.00 20.40 16.13
N GLN A 138 11.92 20.79 14.86
CA GLN A 138 12.27 22.13 14.38
C GLN A 138 11.30 23.22 14.88
N ARG A 139 10.02 22.88 15.11
CA ARG A 139 9.02 23.82 15.64
C ARG A 139 9.13 24.05 17.15
N GLY A 140 10.04 23.35 17.84
CA GLY A 140 10.21 23.49 19.29
C GLY A 140 9.02 22.96 20.09
N GLU A 141 8.10 22.22 19.45
CA GLU A 141 6.90 21.63 20.06
C GLU A 141 7.24 20.39 20.92
N SER A 142 8.50 19.96 20.96
CA SER A 142 9.03 18.86 21.78
C SER A 142 8.97 19.08 23.30
N GLY A 143 8.23 20.10 23.77
CA GLY A 143 8.09 20.45 25.18
C GLY A 143 7.20 19.52 26.01
N VAL A 144 6.39 18.65 25.38
CA VAL A 144 5.45 17.76 26.08
C VAL A 144 5.89 16.28 26.09
N ASP A 145 6.70 15.84 25.11
CA ASP A 145 7.11 14.43 24.96
C ASP A 145 8.60 14.16 25.24
N ARG A 146 9.09 14.58 26.41
CA ARG A 146 10.38 14.09 26.92
C ARG A 146 10.40 12.58 27.21
N ARG A 147 9.30 11.86 26.96
CA ARG A 147 9.21 10.39 27.08
C ARG A 147 9.40 9.64 25.76
N GLU A 148 9.27 10.29 24.60
CA GLU A 148 9.46 9.64 23.28
C GLU A 148 10.78 10.02 22.58
N GLY A 149 11.58 10.89 23.21
CA GLY A 149 12.86 11.36 22.70
C GLY A 149 13.95 10.28 22.74
N ILE A 150 13.85 9.29 21.84
CA ILE A 150 14.95 8.37 21.54
C ILE A 150 16.14 9.23 21.08
N ASN A 151 17.19 9.23 21.90
CA ASN A 151 18.46 9.88 21.60
C ASN A 151 18.90 9.52 20.17
N ALA A 152 19.27 10.50 19.35
CA ALA A 152 19.81 10.27 18.01
C ALA A 152 20.99 9.25 18.00
N SER A 153 21.71 9.12 19.13
CA SER A 153 22.73 8.11 19.37
C SER A 153 22.22 6.66 19.28
N VAL A 154 20.98 6.37 19.68
CA VAL A 154 20.39 5.03 19.64
C VAL A 154 19.97 4.67 18.21
N THR A 155 19.56 5.65 17.40
CA THR A 155 19.18 5.42 15.99
C THR A 155 20.37 5.00 15.13
N THR A 156 21.57 5.54 15.40
CA THR A 156 22.81 5.12 14.71
C THR A 156 23.19 3.69 15.06
N ASP A 157 23.00 3.28 16.32
CA ASP A 157 23.22 1.89 16.75
C ASP A 157 22.23 0.92 16.08
N VAL A 158 20.98 1.35 15.86
CA VAL A 158 19.94 0.50 15.27
C VAL A 158 20.23 0.07 13.82
N VAL A 159 20.78 0.97 12.99
CA VAL A 159 21.17 0.59 11.62
C VAL A 159 22.29 -0.46 11.63
N SER A 160 23.21 -0.37 12.60
CA SER A 160 24.25 -1.38 12.80
C SER A 160 23.70 -2.74 13.25
N ILE A 161 22.57 -2.76 13.96
CA ILE A 161 21.89 -4.01 14.36
C ILE A 161 21.40 -4.77 13.13
N PHE A 162 20.98 -4.11 12.06
CA PHE A 162 20.48 -4.80 10.86
C PHE A 162 21.60 -5.22 9.91
N HIS A 163 22.73 -4.51 9.94
CA HIS A 163 23.83 -4.73 9.02
C HIS A 163 24.42 -6.15 9.15
N GLY A 164 24.63 -6.82 8.01
CA GLY A 164 25.19 -8.17 7.95
C GLY A 164 24.23 -9.31 8.35
N LYS A 165 22.96 -9.02 8.69
CA LYS A 165 21.94 -10.06 8.91
C LYS A 165 21.35 -10.56 7.60
N THR A 166 21.09 -11.86 7.52
CA THR A 166 20.37 -12.44 6.39
C THR A 166 18.88 -12.10 6.46
N PHE A 167 18.16 -12.19 5.33
CA PHE A 167 16.71 -11.93 5.30
C PHE A 167 15.95 -12.80 6.32
N GLY A 168 16.28 -14.09 6.43
CA GLY A 168 15.68 -14.99 7.43
C GLY A 168 15.95 -14.56 8.89
N GLN A 169 17.12 -14.00 9.16
CA GLN A 169 17.45 -13.44 10.48
C GLN A 169 16.67 -12.16 10.77
N LEU A 170 16.42 -11.32 9.76
CA LEU A 170 15.60 -10.11 9.90
C LEU A 170 14.12 -10.48 10.17
N VAL A 171 13.59 -11.49 9.48
CA VAL A 171 12.23 -12.02 9.75
C VAL A 171 12.12 -12.54 11.19
N ALA A 172 13.10 -13.32 11.66
CA ALA A 172 13.11 -13.81 13.04
C ALA A 172 13.16 -12.65 14.05
N LEU A 173 13.97 -11.62 13.79
CA LEU A 173 14.05 -10.42 14.61
C LEU A 173 12.70 -9.67 14.65
N GLN A 174 12.03 -9.53 13.50
CA GLN A 174 10.71 -8.90 13.40
C GLN A 174 9.68 -9.61 14.29
N GLN A 175 9.65 -10.94 14.25
CA GLN A 175 8.74 -11.75 15.08
C GLN A 175 9.02 -11.57 16.57
N GLN A 176 10.29 -11.52 16.97
CA GLN A 176 10.69 -11.29 18.36
C GLN A 176 10.26 -9.91 18.86
N ILE A 177 10.47 -8.86 18.06
CA ILE A 177 10.05 -7.49 18.38
C ILE A 177 8.53 -7.41 18.51
N MET A 178 7.79 -7.95 17.53
CA MET A 178 6.32 -7.97 17.57
C MET A 178 5.78 -8.71 18.80
N LYS A 179 6.37 -9.85 19.15
CA LYS A 179 5.98 -10.60 20.36
C LYS A 179 6.21 -9.75 21.62
N ARG A 180 7.32 -9.03 21.69
CA ARG A 180 7.69 -8.18 22.83
C ARG A 180 6.76 -6.98 22.99
N ILE A 181 6.35 -6.36 21.88
CA ILE A 181 5.34 -5.28 21.89
C ILE A 181 4.00 -5.84 22.38
N LYS A 182 3.57 -6.98 21.80
CA LYS A 182 2.27 -7.60 22.13
C LYS A 182 2.17 -8.09 23.57
N SER A 183 3.28 -8.51 24.19
CA SER A 183 3.29 -8.92 25.60
C SER A 183 3.08 -7.76 26.57
N GLY A 184 3.28 -6.50 26.15
CA GLY A 184 3.22 -5.35 27.06
C GLY A 184 4.41 -5.24 28.03
N ASP A 185 5.28 -6.25 28.08
CA ASP A 185 6.49 -6.30 28.92
C ASP A 185 7.61 -5.33 28.49
N ALA A 186 7.39 -4.55 27.44
CA ALA A 186 8.34 -3.57 26.96
C ALA A 186 8.31 -2.30 27.82
N VAL A 187 9.43 -2.00 28.48
CA VAL A 187 9.62 -0.77 29.28
C VAL A 187 9.40 0.50 28.43
N ASP A 188 9.72 0.43 27.14
CA ASP A 188 9.56 1.53 26.18
C ASP A 188 8.94 1.01 24.89
N ILE A 189 7.60 0.98 24.84
CA ILE A 189 6.84 0.51 23.68
C ILE A 189 7.15 1.36 22.43
N GLY A 190 7.26 2.68 22.58
CA GLY A 190 7.54 3.60 21.49
C GLY A 190 8.90 3.35 20.83
N TYR A 191 9.92 2.97 21.61
CA TYR A 191 11.19 2.50 21.08
C TYR A 191 11.05 1.23 20.22
N TRP A 192 10.33 0.22 20.71
CA TRP A 192 10.15 -1.04 19.96
C TRP A 192 9.31 -0.85 18.70
N GLU A 193 8.31 0.04 18.74
CA GLU A 193 7.51 0.41 17.57
C GLU A 193 8.35 1.14 16.52
N SER A 194 9.16 2.11 16.94
CA SER A 194 10.12 2.81 16.07
C SER A 194 11.16 1.85 15.47
N LEU A 195 11.66 0.90 16.26
CA LEU A 195 12.60 -0.12 15.82
C LEU A 195 11.96 -1.07 14.79
N LEU A 196 10.71 -1.49 15.03
CA LEU A 196 9.96 -2.34 14.12
C LEU A 196 9.70 -1.63 12.78
N GLN A 197 9.38 -0.34 12.81
CA GLN A 197 9.20 0.48 11.61
C GLN A 197 10.49 0.53 10.78
N GLN A 198 11.62 0.86 11.41
CA GLN A 198 12.93 0.90 10.74
C GLN A 198 13.35 -0.47 10.18
N LEU A 199 13.09 -1.55 10.92
CA LEU A 199 13.37 -2.92 10.45
C LEU A 199 12.55 -3.25 9.20
N LYS A 200 11.25 -2.92 9.19
CA LYS A 200 10.38 -3.14 8.01
C LYS A 200 10.89 -2.38 6.79
N ALA A 201 11.27 -1.11 6.96
CA ALA A 201 11.84 -0.31 5.87
C ALA A 201 13.16 -0.87 5.35
N HIS A 202 14.04 -1.35 6.24
CA HIS A 202 15.29 -2.01 5.84
C HIS A 202 15.01 -3.31 5.07
N MET A 203 14.04 -4.11 5.51
CA MET A 203 13.65 -5.34 4.81
C MET A 203 13.02 -5.06 3.44
N ALA A 204 12.25 -3.98 3.31
CA ALA A 204 11.63 -3.56 2.05
C ALA A 204 12.66 -3.04 1.04
N ARG A 205 13.72 -2.35 1.50
CA ARG A 205 14.82 -1.87 0.63
C ARG A 205 15.74 -2.99 0.14
N ALA A 206 15.82 -4.10 0.87
CA ALA A 206 16.73 -5.20 0.60
C ALA A 206 16.11 -6.36 -0.20
N ARG A 207 14.85 -6.22 -0.61
CA ARG A 207 14.11 -7.21 -1.42
C ARG A 207 14.10 -6.77 -2.87
#